data_AF-A0A4S8M2Z2-F1
#
_entry.id   AF-A0A4S8M2Z2-F1
#
_cell.length_a   1.000
_cell.length_b   1.000
_cell.length_c   1.000
_cell.angle_alpha   90.00
_cell.angle_beta   90.00
_cell.angle_gamma   90.00
#
_symmetry.space_group_name_H-M   'P 1'
#
loop_
_entity.id
_entity.type
_entity.pdbx_description
1 polymer ?
#
loop_
_entity_poly.entity_id
_entity_poly.type
_entity_poly.pdbx_seq_one_letter_code
_entity_poly.pdbx_strand_id
1 'polypeptide(L)'
;MLKPPGIQVKHYFFTVNISRAVIWEQREKVLNSQWGFGIEPITGSHQYQEALKYMTSRKYQQALETLYKLIIQRLFEMHRLNLNQTGYKMRTHISNALQKRASSIYTMVRRYNTAALALDPPRPTLDWSKPVIRETMKRHRRVLRAQEEIVRCNIELRRIHTSIVDEEKV
;
A
#
# COMPACT_ATOMS: atom_id res chain seq x y z
N MET A 1 -70.17 -4.54 -10.30
CA MET A 1 -70.20 -4.58 -8.82
C MET A 1 -69.22 -5.65 -8.37
N LEU A 2 -68.23 -5.51 -7.49
CA LEU A 2 -67.52 -4.39 -6.84
C LEU A 2 -66.08 -4.93 -6.65
N LYS A 3 -65.07 -4.15 -7.07
CA LYS A 3 -63.64 -4.48 -6.93
C LYS A 3 -63.20 -4.12 -5.50
N PRO A 4 -62.49 -4.97 -4.74
CA PRO A 4 -62.02 -4.60 -3.42
C PRO A 4 -60.88 -3.54 -3.49
N PRO A 5 -60.76 -2.66 -2.47
CA PRO A 5 -59.99 -1.44 -2.55
C PRO A 5 -58.50 -1.67 -2.29
N GLY A 6 -57.67 -0.88 -2.99
CA GLY A 6 -56.23 -0.83 -2.77
C GLY A 6 -55.90 -0.26 -1.38
N ILE A 7 -55.32 -1.08 -0.51
CA ILE A 7 -54.80 -0.66 0.79
C ILE A 7 -53.27 -0.69 0.74
N GLN A 8 -52.74 0.52 0.52
CA GLN A 8 -51.39 1.05 0.78
C GLN A 8 -50.38 0.10 1.45
N VAL A 9 -49.40 -0.38 0.68
CA VAL A 9 -48.22 -1.16 1.14
C VAL A 9 -47.18 -0.28 1.89
N LYS A 10 -47.59 0.82 2.53
CA LYS A 10 -46.68 1.78 3.19
C LYS A 10 -46.67 1.71 4.72
N HIS A 11 -47.32 0.72 5.34
CA HIS A 11 -47.38 0.60 6.80
C HIS A 11 -46.56 -0.55 7.41
N TYR A 12 -45.94 -1.42 6.59
CA TYR A 12 -45.20 -2.59 7.09
C TYR A 12 -43.69 -2.39 7.33
N PHE A 13 -43.18 -1.16 7.21
CA PHE A 13 -41.75 -0.88 7.43
C PHE A 13 -41.44 -0.06 8.70
N PHE A 14 -42.45 0.39 9.45
CA PHE A 14 -42.23 1.20 10.67
C PHE A 14 -42.38 0.39 11.97
N THR A 15 -43.18 -0.68 11.98
CA THR A 15 -43.47 -1.46 13.20
C THR A 15 -42.44 -2.57 13.52
N VAL A 16 -41.54 -2.91 12.59
CA VAL A 16 -40.49 -3.92 12.80
C VAL A 16 -39.24 -3.36 13.50
N ASN A 17 -39.07 -2.03 13.53
CA ASN A 17 -37.90 -1.40 14.15
C ASN A 17 -38.02 -1.19 15.67
N ILE A 18 -39.23 -1.01 16.20
CA ILE A 18 -39.43 -0.82 17.65
C ILE A 18 -39.26 -2.17 18.38
N SER A 19 -39.84 -3.25 17.85
CA SER A 19 -39.75 -4.58 18.50
C SER A 19 -38.32 -5.12 18.53
N ARG A 20 -37.49 -4.85 17.52
CA ARG A 20 -36.10 -5.30 17.52
C ARG A 20 -35.29 -4.56 18.59
N ALA A 21 -35.44 -3.23 18.70
CA ALA A 21 -34.78 -2.42 19.72
C ALA A 21 -35.20 -2.79 21.14
N VAL A 22 -36.50 -3.00 21.38
CA VAL A 22 -37.03 -3.42 22.68
C VAL A 22 -36.59 -4.84 23.03
N ILE A 23 -36.55 -5.77 22.06
CA ILE A 23 -36.03 -7.13 22.28
C ILE A 23 -34.54 -7.10 22.58
N TRP A 24 -33.74 -6.26 21.90
CA TRP A 24 -32.32 -6.08 22.21
C TRP A 24 -32.13 -5.49 23.61
N GLU A 25 -32.90 -4.47 23.98
CA GLU A 25 -32.85 -3.82 25.29
C GLU A 25 -33.28 -4.77 26.43
N GLN A 26 -34.34 -5.57 26.20
CA GLN A 26 -34.81 -6.56 27.17
C GLN A 26 -33.83 -7.73 27.31
N ARG A 27 -33.22 -8.18 26.20
CA ARG A 27 -32.20 -9.24 26.20
C ARG A 27 -30.92 -8.80 26.91
N GLU A 28 -30.52 -7.54 26.76
CA GLU A 28 -29.36 -6.95 27.43
C GLU A 28 -29.58 -6.85 28.95
N LYS A 29 -30.78 -6.47 29.39
CA LYS A 29 -31.18 -6.47 30.81
C LYS A 29 -31.16 -7.87 31.43
N VAL A 30 -31.68 -8.88 30.72
CA VAL A 30 -31.71 -10.28 31.18
C VAL A 30 -30.30 -10.89 31.25
N LEU A 31 -29.45 -10.60 30.26
CA LEU A 31 -28.06 -11.06 30.27
C LEU A 31 -27.26 -10.43 31.43
N ASN A 32 -27.47 -9.15 31.71
CA ASN A 32 -26.82 -8.45 32.82
C ASN A 32 -27.29 -8.94 34.19
N SER A 33 -28.57 -9.29 34.35
CA SER A 33 -29.11 -9.81 35.62
C SER A 33 -28.76 -11.27 35.89
N GLN A 34 -28.72 -12.12 34.86
CA GLN A 34 -28.56 -13.57 35.01
C GLN A 34 -27.10 -13.99 35.22
N TRP A 35 -26.17 -13.26 34.63
CA TRP A 35 -24.76 -13.63 34.65
C TRP A 35 -23.90 -12.69 35.48
N GLY A 36 -24.41 -11.53 35.94
CA GLY A 36 -23.61 -10.57 36.72
C GLY A 36 -22.32 -10.14 36.01
N PHE A 37 -22.22 -10.46 34.72
CA PHE A 37 -21.06 -10.18 33.90
C PHE A 37 -21.33 -8.81 33.29
N GLY A 38 -20.99 -7.79 34.06
CA GLY A 38 -20.44 -6.59 33.48
C GLY A 38 -19.19 -7.00 32.71
N ILE A 39 -19.38 -7.56 31.50
CA ILE A 39 -18.31 -7.65 30.51
C ILE A 39 -18.11 -6.21 30.05
N GLU A 40 -17.56 -5.36 30.92
CA GLU A 40 -16.58 -4.44 30.40
C GLU A 40 -15.65 -5.33 29.56
N PRO A 41 -15.42 -5.02 28.27
CA PRO A 41 -14.29 -5.63 27.61
C PRO A 41 -13.14 -5.42 28.59
N ILE A 42 -12.31 -6.44 28.81
CA ILE A 42 -11.25 -6.42 29.82
C ILE A 42 -10.16 -5.41 29.38
N THR A 43 -10.56 -4.17 29.13
CA THR A 43 -9.89 -3.07 28.45
C THR A 43 -8.78 -2.54 29.32
N GLY A 44 -8.92 -2.71 30.65
CA GLY A 44 -7.88 -2.51 31.64
C GLY A 44 -7.00 -3.72 31.92
N SER A 45 -7.26 -4.91 31.36
CA SER A 45 -6.31 -6.02 31.56
C SER A 45 -4.98 -5.72 30.88
N HIS A 46 -3.90 -6.05 31.58
CA HIS A 46 -2.56 -5.99 31.05
C HIS A 46 -2.45 -6.71 29.70
N GLN A 47 -3.05 -7.91 29.58
CA GLN A 47 -3.05 -8.70 28.34
C GLN A 47 -3.74 -7.98 27.17
N TYR A 48 -4.87 -7.31 27.40
CA TYR A 48 -5.54 -6.52 26.37
C TYR A 48 -4.71 -5.31 25.95
N GLN A 49 -4.10 -4.61 26.91
CA GLN A 49 -3.22 -3.48 26.62
C GLN A 49 -1.97 -3.91 25.83
N GLU A 50 -1.37 -5.06 26.18
CA GLU A 50 -0.29 -5.67 25.42
C GLU A 50 -0.72 -6.04 24.00
N ALA A 51 -1.90 -6.65 23.85
CA ALA A 51 -2.45 -6.99 22.54
C ALA A 51 -2.68 -5.73 21.69
N LEU A 52 -3.16 -4.63 22.28
CA LEU A 52 -3.35 -3.36 21.58
C LEU A 52 -2.01 -2.76 21.13
N LYS A 53 -0.99 -2.79 21.99
CA LYS A 53 0.39 -2.38 21.65
C LYS A 53 0.99 -3.25 20.54
N TYR A 54 0.73 -4.55 20.57
CA TYR A 54 1.14 -5.47 19.51
C TYR A 54 0.44 -5.17 18.19
N MET A 55 -0.87 -4.98 18.20
CA MET A 55 -1.66 -4.68 17.00
C MET A 55 -1.24 -3.36 16.35
N THR A 56 -1.02 -2.32 17.13
CA THR A 56 -0.54 -1.01 16.65
C THR A 56 0.86 -1.14 16.04
N SER A 57 1.79 -1.80 16.75
CA SER A 57 3.14 -2.10 16.25
C SER A 57 3.11 -2.89 14.94
N ARG A 58 2.23 -3.90 14.84
CA ARG A 58 2.10 -4.72 13.64
C ARG A 58 1.57 -3.93 12.44
N LYS A 59 0.57 -3.09 12.64
CA LYS A 59 0.03 -2.20 11.59
C LYS A 59 1.12 -1.28 11.03
N TYR A 60 1.96 -0.73 11.90
CA TYR A 60 3.12 0.06 11.49
C TYR A 60 4.11 -0.76 10.65
N GLN A 61 4.50 -1.95 11.12
CA GLN A 61 5.42 -2.82 10.39
C GLN A 61 4.88 -3.20 9.02
N GLN A 62 3.59 -3.57 8.91
CA GLN A 62 2.95 -3.90 7.64
C GLN A 62 2.94 -2.72 6.67
N ALA A 63 2.67 -1.50 7.17
CA ALA A 63 2.71 -0.31 6.34
C ALA A 63 4.12 -0.01 5.82
N LEU A 64 5.14 -0.19 6.67
CA LEU A 64 6.54 -0.02 6.31
C LEU A 64 7.00 -1.05 5.26
N GLU A 65 6.72 -2.33 5.49
CA GLU A 65 7.01 -3.44 4.56
C GLU A 65 6.38 -3.20 3.18
N THR A 66 5.09 -2.84 3.18
CA THR A 66 4.35 -2.57 1.94
C THR A 66 4.94 -1.38 1.20
N LEU A 67 5.34 -0.33 1.93
CA LEU A 67 6.00 0.84 1.35
C LEU A 67 7.33 0.46 0.68
N TYR A 68 8.18 -0.31 1.36
CA TYR A 68 9.44 -0.78 0.77
C TYR A 68 9.22 -1.62 -0.49
N LYS A 69 8.27 -2.56 -0.45
CA LYS A 69 7.92 -3.38 -1.61
C LYS A 69 7.50 -2.52 -2.80
N LEU A 70 6.68 -1.50 -2.61
CA LEU A 70 6.25 -0.60 -3.69
C LEU A 70 7.41 0.24 -4.26
N ILE A 71 8.36 0.65 -3.42
CA ILE A 71 9.55 1.41 -3.84
C ILE A 71 10.46 0.52 -4.69
N ILE A 72 10.76 -0.68 -4.22
CA ILE A 72 11.56 -1.67 -4.93
C ILE A 72 10.87 -2.04 -6.26
N GLN A 73 9.56 -2.31 -6.18
CA GLN A 73 8.57 -2.23 -7.26
C GLN A 73 9.01 -1.23 -8.34
N ARG A 74 8.90 0.04 -7.94
CA ARG A 74 9.10 1.21 -8.78
C ARG A 74 10.47 1.27 -9.43
N LEU A 75 11.52 0.94 -8.68
CA LEU A 75 12.89 0.91 -9.15
C LEU A 75 13.07 -0.12 -10.27
N PHE A 76 12.58 -1.35 -10.10
CA PHE A 76 12.70 -2.39 -11.13
C PHE A 76 11.99 -2.05 -12.44
N GLU A 77 10.78 -1.49 -12.38
CA GLU A 77 10.08 -1.06 -13.58
C GLU A 77 10.76 0.13 -14.26
N MET A 78 11.40 1.02 -13.50
CA MET A 78 12.18 2.12 -14.07
C MET A 78 13.43 1.59 -14.77
N HIS A 79 14.11 0.61 -14.19
CA HIS A 79 15.20 -0.11 -14.83
C HIS A 79 14.74 -0.77 -16.14
N ARG A 80 13.56 -1.42 -16.14
CA ARG A 80 12.98 -2.02 -17.36
C ARG A 80 12.71 -1.02 -18.49
N LEU A 81 12.40 0.24 -18.18
CA LEU A 81 12.28 1.30 -19.22
C LEU A 81 13.62 1.67 -19.86
N ASN A 82 14.73 1.55 -19.13
CA ASN A 82 16.06 1.93 -19.63
C ASN A 82 16.68 0.83 -20.51
N LEU A 83 16.16 -0.39 -20.49
CA LEU A 83 16.66 -1.47 -21.35
C LEU A 83 16.37 -1.17 -22.85
N ASN A 84 17.45 -1.07 -23.63
CA ASN A 84 17.42 -0.92 -25.08
C ASN A 84 16.84 -2.21 -25.71
N GLN A 85 15.57 -2.16 -26.15
CA GLN A 85 14.81 -3.10 -27.01
C GLN A 85 13.30 -3.18 -26.65
N THR A 86 12.77 -2.30 -25.79
CA THR A 86 11.32 -2.26 -25.53
C THR A 86 10.56 -1.51 -26.63
N GLY A 87 9.63 -2.20 -27.32
CA GLY A 87 8.73 -1.58 -28.29
C GLY A 87 7.77 -0.56 -27.66
N TYR A 88 7.24 0.37 -28.47
CA TYR A 88 6.44 1.50 -28.01
C TYR A 88 5.30 1.11 -27.05
N LYS A 89 4.51 0.08 -27.39
CA LYS A 89 3.41 -0.41 -26.53
C LYS A 89 3.89 -0.81 -25.13
N MET A 90 5.02 -1.51 -25.04
CA MET A 90 5.60 -1.93 -23.75
C MET A 90 6.05 -0.71 -22.92
N ARG A 91 6.71 0.27 -23.56
CA ARG A 91 7.11 1.51 -22.88
C ARG A 91 5.91 2.25 -22.30
N THR A 92 4.81 2.32 -23.04
CA THR A 92 3.56 2.94 -22.57
C THR A 92 2.98 2.20 -21.37
N HIS A 93 2.94 0.87 -21.39
CA HIS A 93 2.47 0.08 -20.24
C HIS A 93 3.33 0.30 -18.99
N ILE A 94 4.66 0.30 -19.14
CA ILE A 94 5.56 0.55 -18.00
C ILE A 94 5.42 1.99 -17.49
N SER A 95 5.25 2.98 -18.36
CA SER A 95 4.97 4.37 -17.97
C SER A 95 3.68 4.49 -17.16
N ASN A 96 2.60 3.86 -17.61
CA ASN A 96 1.32 3.84 -16.90
C ASN A 96 1.43 3.12 -15.54
N ALA A 97 2.17 2.00 -15.47
CA ALA A 97 2.42 1.29 -14.23
C ALA A 97 3.28 2.11 -13.25
N LEU A 98 4.26 2.88 -13.74
CA LEU A 98 5.04 3.84 -12.94
C LEU A 98 4.16 4.94 -12.33
N GLN A 99 3.23 5.50 -13.11
CA GLN A 99 2.28 6.51 -12.61
C GLN A 99 1.36 5.94 -11.54
N LYS A 100 0.75 4.77 -11.80
CA LYS A 100 -0.11 4.08 -10.82
C LYS A 100 0.62 3.81 -9.51
N ARG A 101 1.85 3.29 -9.58
CA ARG A 101 2.63 3.00 -8.37
C ARG A 101 3.11 4.25 -7.65
N ALA A 102 3.36 5.36 -8.35
CA ALA A 102 3.64 6.63 -7.69
C ALA A 102 2.45 7.07 -6.80
N SER A 103 1.21 6.92 -7.29
CA SER A 103 -0.01 7.18 -6.51
C SER A 103 -0.17 6.21 -5.34
N SER A 104 0.08 4.91 -5.55
CA SER A 104 0.05 3.91 -4.48
C SER A 104 1.09 4.19 -3.40
N ILE A 105 2.31 4.62 -3.76
CA ILE A 105 3.34 5.03 -2.82
C ILE A 105 2.86 6.21 -1.97
N TYR A 106 2.27 7.25 -2.58
CA TYR A 106 1.74 8.38 -1.82
C TYR A 106 0.68 7.94 -0.79
N THR A 107 -0.23 7.07 -1.21
CA THR A 107 -1.26 6.50 -0.32
C THR A 107 -0.64 5.68 0.81
N MET A 108 0.40 4.90 0.50
CA MET A 108 1.09 4.07 1.48
C MET A 108 1.93 4.91 2.47
N VAL A 109 2.56 5.99 2.01
CA VAL A 109 3.26 6.95 2.88
C VAL A 109 2.29 7.60 3.87
N ARG A 110 1.09 8.00 3.42
CA ARG A 110 0.06 8.53 4.33
C ARG A 110 -0.31 7.52 5.40
N ARG A 111 -0.57 6.27 5.01
CA ARG A 111 -0.87 5.16 5.94
C ARG A 111 0.28 4.85 6.90
N TYR A 112 1.52 4.89 6.42
CA TYR A 112 2.72 4.75 7.25
C TYR A 112 2.77 5.88 8.28
N ASN A 113 2.60 7.14 7.86
CA ASN A 113 2.62 8.29 8.76
C ASN A 113 1.52 8.20 9.83
N THR A 114 0.30 7.81 9.45
CA THR A 114 -0.79 7.61 10.43
C THR A 114 -0.47 6.49 11.42
N ALA A 115 0.16 5.39 10.96
CA ALA A 115 0.53 4.29 11.85
C ALA A 115 1.74 4.63 12.74
N ALA A 116 2.68 5.44 12.24
CA ALA A 116 3.86 5.90 12.96
C ALA A 116 3.50 6.83 14.13
N LEU A 117 2.49 7.70 13.94
CA LEU A 117 1.97 8.59 14.97
C LEU A 117 1.14 7.85 16.03
N ALA A 118 0.56 6.69 15.68
CA ALA A 118 -0.23 5.87 16.61
C ALA A 118 0.61 4.99 17.54
N LEU A 119 1.94 5.00 17.39
CA LEU A 119 2.86 4.30 18.29
C LEU A 119 3.20 5.17 19.51
N ASP A 120 3.56 4.49 20.60
CA ASP A 120 4.08 5.09 21.81
C ASP A 120 5.47 4.49 22.12
N PRO A 121 6.59 5.23 21.94
CA PRO A 121 6.66 6.61 21.46
C PRO A 121 6.38 6.73 19.94
N PRO A 122 5.92 7.91 19.48
CA PRO A 122 5.64 8.15 18.07
C PRO A 122 6.93 8.12 17.25
N ARG A 123 6.85 7.51 16.06
CA ARG A 123 7.97 7.41 15.12
C ARG A 123 8.00 8.58 14.14
N PRO A 124 9.18 8.94 13.59
CA PRO A 124 9.29 10.02 12.63
C PRO A 124 8.46 9.74 11.37
N THR A 125 7.74 10.76 10.92
CA THR A 125 6.93 10.71 9.70
C THR A 125 7.81 10.90 8.46
N LEU A 126 7.39 10.27 7.37
CA LEU A 126 8.04 10.37 6.07
C LEU A 126 7.34 11.43 5.24
N ASP A 127 8.09 12.45 4.84
CA ASP A 127 7.62 13.44 3.87
C ASP A 127 8.18 13.09 2.48
N TRP A 128 7.28 12.64 1.60
CA TRP A 128 7.61 12.24 0.24
C TRP A 128 8.04 13.41 -0.66
N SER A 129 7.76 14.65 -0.23
CA SER A 129 8.17 15.89 -0.92
C SER A 129 9.64 16.25 -0.67
N LYS A 130 10.28 15.62 0.33
CA LYS A 130 11.69 15.90 0.65
C LYS A 130 12.59 15.60 -0.55
N PRO A 131 13.52 16.51 -0.90
CA PRO A 131 14.39 16.36 -2.06
C PRO A 131 15.25 15.10 -1.98
N VAL A 132 15.61 14.65 -0.76
CA VAL A 132 16.41 13.44 -0.53
C VAL A 132 15.86 12.22 -1.27
N ILE A 133 14.53 12.01 -1.24
CA ILE A 133 13.89 10.85 -1.90
C ILE A 133 14.05 10.96 -3.42
N ARG A 134 13.87 12.17 -3.99
CA ARG A 134 14.09 12.42 -5.42
C ARG A 134 15.56 12.24 -5.80
N GLU A 135 16.49 12.70 -4.98
CA GLU A 135 17.92 12.55 -5.19
C GLU A 135 18.37 11.09 -5.14
N THR A 136 17.84 10.28 -4.22
CA THR A 136 18.10 8.83 -4.20
C THR A 136 17.66 8.17 -5.51
N MET A 137 16.50 8.55 -6.05
CA MET A 137 16.04 8.04 -7.35
C MET A 137 16.94 8.49 -8.50
N LYS A 138 17.41 9.75 -8.50
CA LYS A 138 18.36 10.26 -9.51
C LYS A 138 19.70 9.52 -9.45
N ARG A 139 20.24 9.31 -8.24
CA ARG A 139 21.48 8.56 -8.02
C ARG A 139 21.36 7.14 -8.56
N HIS A 140 20.27 6.43 -8.26
CA HIS A 140 20.01 5.10 -8.79
C HIS A 140 20.04 5.07 -10.33
N ARG A 141 19.41 6.03 -11.01
CA ARG A 141 19.46 6.14 -12.48
C ARG A 141 20.88 6.34 -13.01
N ARG A 142 21.69 7.16 -12.34
CA ARG A 142 23.10 7.39 -12.73
C ARG A 142 23.91 6.11 -12.62
N VAL A 143 23.73 5.34 -11.54
CA VAL A 143 24.39 4.04 -11.35
C VAL A 143 24.00 3.07 -12.46
N LEU A 144 22.71 2.93 -12.78
CA LEU A 144 22.25 2.04 -13.84
C LEU A 144 22.83 2.43 -15.22
N ARG A 145 22.83 3.72 -15.57
CA ARG A 145 23.44 4.16 -16.84
C ARG A 145 24.94 3.91 -16.88
N ALA A 146 25.65 4.16 -15.78
CA ALA A 146 27.08 3.88 -15.70
C ALA A 146 27.37 2.39 -15.96
N GLN A 147 26.54 1.49 -15.42
CA GLN A 147 26.64 0.05 -15.70
C GLN A 147 26.39 -0.28 -17.17
N GLU A 148 25.38 0.33 -17.80
CA GLU A 148 25.10 0.17 -19.23
C GLU A 148 26.27 0.65 -20.11
N GLU A 149 26.83 1.81 -19.80
CA GLU A 149 27.97 2.37 -20.56
C GLU A 149 29.25 1.53 -20.38
N ILE A 150 29.52 0.98 -19.19
CA ILE A 150 30.64 0.05 -18.99
C ILE A 150 30.51 -1.17 -19.92
N VAL A 151 29.31 -1.75 -20.01
CA VAL A 151 29.04 -2.88 -20.90
C VAL A 151 29.26 -2.48 -22.36
N ARG A 152 28.80 -1.27 -22.75
CA ARG A 152 28.98 -0.75 -24.10
C ARG A 152 30.45 -0.53 -24.45
N CYS A 153 31.21 0.12 -23.57
CA CYS A 153 32.65 0.31 -23.73
C CYS A 153 33.39 -1.02 -23.89
N ASN A 154 33.02 -2.05 -23.12
CA ASN A 154 33.62 -3.38 -23.25
C ASN A 154 33.37 -4.03 -24.62
N ILE A 155 32.21 -3.78 -25.24
CA ILE A 155 31.89 -4.28 -26.58
C ILE A 155 32.71 -3.52 -27.63
N GLU A 156 32.76 -2.19 -27.53
CA GLU A 156 33.52 -1.37 -28.48
C GLU A 156 35.03 -1.62 -28.39
N LEU A 157 35.57 -1.86 -27.20
CA LEU A 157 36.98 -2.23 -27.03
C LEU A 157 37.32 -3.52 -27.80
N ARG A 158 36.46 -4.53 -27.75
CA ARG A 158 36.66 -5.77 -28.52
C ARG A 158 36.56 -5.53 -30.02
N ARG A 159 35.61 -4.69 -30.46
CA ARG A 159 35.45 -4.34 -31.88
C ARG A 159 36.70 -3.64 -32.43
N ILE A 160 37.20 -2.65 -31.70
CA ILE A 160 38.42 -1.91 -32.06
C ILE A 160 39.63 -2.84 -32.08
N HIS A 161 39.77 -3.72 -31.09
CA HIS A 161 40.85 -4.70 -31.08
C HIS A 161 40.80 -5.60 -32.33
N THR A 162 39.61 -6.09 -32.70
CA THR A 162 39.46 -6.89 -33.91
C THR A 162 39.83 -6.10 -35.17
N SER A 163 39.38 -4.85 -35.31
CA SER A 163 39.72 -4.04 -36.49
C SER A 163 41.22 -3.77 -36.63
N ILE A 164 41.92 -3.51 -35.51
CA ILE A 164 43.38 -3.32 -35.52
C ILE A 164 44.09 -4.61 -35.98
N VAL A 165 43.70 -5.76 -35.44
CA VAL A 165 44.30 -7.05 -35.82
C VAL A 165 44.02 -7.40 -37.28
N ASP A 166 42.88 -7.00 -37.82
CA ASP A 166 42.54 -7.24 -39.22
C ASP A 166 43.34 -6.32 -40.16
N GLU A 167 43.62 -5.08 -39.75
CA GLU A 167 44.49 -4.13 -40.49
C GLU A 167 45.96 -4.59 -40.52
N GLU A 168 46.49 -5.18 -39.44
CA GLU A 168 47.87 -5.70 -39.39
C GLU A 168 48.12 -6.91 -40.31
N LYS A 169 47.07 -7.57 -40.80
CA LYS A 169 47.15 -8.76 -41.68
C LYS A 169 47.11 -8.43 -43.17
N VAL A 170 46.95 -7.15 -43.53
CA VAL A 170 46.93 -6.64 -44.91
C VAL A 170 48.33 -6.14 -45.28
#